data_AF-A0A7S4ULE8-F1
#
_entry.id   AF-A0A7S4ULE8-F1
#
_cell.length_a   1.000
_cell.length_b   1.000
_cell.length_c   1.000
_cell.angle_alpha   90.00
_cell.angle_beta   90.00
_cell.angle_gamma   90.00
#
_symmetry.space_group_name_H-M   'P 1'
#
loop_
_entity.id
_entity.type
_entity.pdbx_description
1 polymer ?
#
loop_
_entity_poly.entity_id
_entity_poly.type
_entity_poly.pdbx_seq_one_letter_code
_entity_poly.pdbx_strand_id
1 'polypeptide(L)'
;LKPFLPERHGRESALQPTAAMQMRQQRPGGGRSRRWRRAPRALLAAAAALCTVAGLPGHCGGLAFGGPGGGGVYPSQKQIDFANSLAEENGMAVPEGLLEDRYKLSDFIDEQLALRRPSERQLAFAERLAAATGKDMPAEAYKDRKLCSQFIDEGIAAGQLPPSQKQVAFAERLAAETDRDLPPAAYNNATRCSELIDEMLDARPPSDKQLAWAEKLADAAGLELPHDASRSSKRCSSFIDALRAATPPTDEQLAFAVEAGGGRQLGAPR
;
A
#
# COMPACT_ATOMS: atom_id res chain seq x y z
N LEU A 1 1.65 20.45 74.90
CA LEU A 1 2.53 19.45 75.52
C LEU A 1 3.03 18.48 74.44
N LYS A 2 4.23 18.71 73.89
CA LYS A 2 5.07 17.64 73.28
C LYS A 2 5.90 17.04 74.43
N PRO A 3 6.28 15.74 74.45
CA PRO A 3 7.30 15.14 73.56
C PRO A 3 6.93 13.67 73.16
N PHE A 4 7.64 12.88 72.36
CA PHE A 4 9.03 12.42 72.47
C PHE A 4 9.37 11.60 71.22
N LEU A 5 10.45 11.97 70.53
CA LEU A 5 11.13 11.18 69.49
C LEU A 5 12.16 10.26 70.15
N PRO A 6 12.50 9.12 69.51
CA PRO A 6 13.88 8.67 69.57
C PRO A 6 14.51 8.59 68.17
N GLU A 7 15.69 9.21 68.04
CA GLU A 7 16.66 8.99 66.98
C GLU A 7 17.22 7.56 67.02
N ARG A 8 17.54 6.99 65.85
CA ARG A 8 18.69 6.10 65.70
C ARG A 8 19.41 6.34 64.36
N HIS A 9 20.72 6.53 64.49
CA HIS A 9 21.71 6.68 63.44
C HIS A 9 21.86 5.47 62.51
N GLY A 10 22.20 5.77 61.25
CA GLY A 10 23.34 5.15 60.57
C GLY A 10 23.07 3.92 59.70
N ARG A 11 23.20 4.10 58.38
CA ARG A 11 24.31 3.55 57.57
C ARG A 11 24.02 3.78 56.08
N GLU A 12 24.83 4.64 55.47
CA GLU A 12 25.06 4.64 54.02
C GLU A 12 25.63 3.28 53.60
N SER A 13 25.05 2.69 52.56
CA SER A 13 25.67 1.57 51.85
C SER A 13 25.46 1.78 50.35
N ALA A 14 26.52 2.25 49.70
CA ALA A 14 26.63 2.32 48.26
C ALA A 14 26.56 0.92 47.65
N LEU A 15 25.70 0.74 46.65
CA LEU A 15 25.68 -0.43 45.79
C LEU A 15 26.00 0.03 44.36
N GLN A 16 27.21 -0.30 43.91
CA GLN A 16 27.57 -0.22 42.50
C GLN A 16 26.96 -1.41 41.73
N PRO A 17 26.54 -1.23 40.46
CA PRO A 17 26.10 -2.33 39.62
C PRO A 17 27.29 -3.14 39.09
N THR A 18 27.27 -4.44 39.37
CA THR A 18 28.27 -5.40 38.89
C THR A 18 28.07 -5.71 37.41
N ALA A 19 29.19 -5.67 36.69
CA ALA A 19 29.33 -6.13 35.32
C ALA A 19 29.20 -7.66 35.25
N ALA A 20 28.15 -8.13 34.59
CA ALA A 20 28.10 -9.41 33.89
C ALA A 20 27.66 -9.09 32.45
N MET A 21 28.60 -8.73 31.56
CA MET A 21 29.35 -9.70 30.74
C MET A 21 28.36 -10.50 29.86
N GLN A 22 28.00 -9.96 28.69
CA GLN A 22 28.63 -10.32 27.41
C GLN A 22 28.56 -11.82 27.11
N MET A 23 27.57 -12.24 26.31
CA MET A 23 27.76 -13.06 25.11
C MET A 23 26.42 -13.52 24.51
N ARG A 24 26.37 -13.53 23.17
CA ARG A 24 25.43 -14.23 22.25
C ARG A 24 24.02 -13.61 22.13
N GLN A 25 23.54 -13.19 20.97
CA GLN A 25 23.72 -13.79 19.64
C GLN A 25 23.79 -12.76 18.51
N GLN A 26 24.80 -12.96 17.65
CA GLN A 26 24.76 -12.62 16.24
C GLN A 26 23.69 -13.48 15.55
N ARG A 27 22.89 -12.87 14.66
CA ARG A 27 22.28 -13.58 13.53
C ARG A 27 22.49 -12.80 12.23
N PRO A 28 22.65 -13.50 11.09
CA PRO A 28 23.20 -12.95 9.86
C PRO A 28 22.11 -12.51 8.87
N GLY A 29 22.58 -11.95 7.76
CA GLY A 29 21.85 -11.22 6.73
C GLY A 29 20.60 -11.87 6.12
N GLY A 30 19.81 -11.01 5.49
CA GLY A 30 18.62 -11.40 4.71
C GLY A 30 17.98 -10.18 4.05
N GLY A 31 18.67 -9.59 3.06
CA GLY A 31 18.11 -8.53 2.23
C GLY A 31 16.97 -9.00 1.34
N ARG A 32 15.97 -8.12 1.14
CA ARG A 32 15.27 -7.82 -0.13
C ARG A 32 14.13 -6.84 0.18
N SER A 33 14.47 -5.56 0.33
CA SER A 33 13.48 -4.48 0.32
C SER A 33 13.02 -4.27 -1.13
N ARG A 34 11.85 -4.80 -1.50
CA ARG A 34 11.17 -4.40 -2.74
C ARG A 34 10.66 -2.97 -2.56
N ARG A 35 11.42 -1.99 -3.06
CA ARG A 35 10.96 -0.61 -3.18
C ARG A 35 9.87 -0.58 -4.24
N TRP A 36 8.63 -0.38 -3.83
CA TRP A 36 7.58 0.05 -4.74
C TRP A 36 7.85 1.51 -5.08
N ARG A 37 8.36 1.79 -6.29
CA ARG A 37 8.31 3.13 -6.85
C ARG A 37 6.86 3.41 -7.20
N ARG A 38 6.16 4.20 -6.38
CA ARG A 38 4.91 4.85 -6.81
C ARG A 38 5.29 5.96 -7.77
N ALA A 39 4.85 5.86 -9.02
CA ALA A 39 4.94 6.96 -9.98
C ALA A 39 4.01 8.11 -9.53
N PRO A 40 4.38 9.38 -9.78
CA PRO A 40 3.52 10.51 -9.48
C PRO A 40 2.30 10.52 -10.42
N ARG A 41 1.10 10.58 -9.84
CA ARG A 41 -0.16 10.83 -10.56
C ARG A 41 -0.25 12.34 -10.84
N ALA A 42 0.17 12.77 -12.02
CA ALA A 42 -0.15 14.10 -12.53
C ALA A 42 -0.16 14.08 -14.06
N LEU A 43 -1.37 14.14 -14.63
CA LEU A 43 -1.77 14.81 -15.89
C LEU A 43 -3.02 14.12 -16.44
N LEU A 44 -4.18 14.66 -16.07
CA LEU A 44 -5.48 14.31 -16.64
C LEU A 44 -6.25 15.62 -16.86
N ALA A 45 -6.09 16.17 -18.06
CA ALA A 45 -6.90 17.21 -18.73
C ALA A 45 -6.26 17.37 -20.12
N ALA A 46 -6.93 17.39 -21.26
CA ALA A 46 -8.32 17.50 -21.62
C ALA A 46 -8.47 17.01 -23.07
N ALA A 47 -9.62 16.43 -23.45
CA ALA A 47 -10.20 16.48 -24.79
C ALA A 47 -11.48 15.65 -24.84
N ALA A 48 -12.63 16.28 -24.62
CA ALA A 48 -13.92 15.73 -25.05
C ALA A 48 -14.88 16.88 -25.34
N ALA A 49 -14.87 17.33 -26.59
CA ALA A 49 -16.00 18.08 -27.16
C ALA A 49 -16.05 17.83 -28.67
N LEU A 50 -17.28 17.53 -29.13
CA LEU A 50 -17.78 17.50 -30.50
C LEU A 50 -17.54 16.20 -31.29
N CYS A 51 -18.58 15.35 -31.30
CA CYS A 51 -19.32 15.05 -32.53
C CYS A 51 -20.56 14.22 -32.21
N THR A 52 -21.71 14.88 -32.12
CA THR A 52 -23.04 14.27 -32.25
C THR A 52 -23.58 14.68 -33.60
N VAL A 53 -23.65 13.78 -34.56
CA VAL A 53 -24.78 13.57 -35.50
C VAL A 53 -24.41 12.50 -36.53
N ALA A 54 -25.00 11.32 -36.42
CA ALA A 54 -25.48 10.48 -37.55
C ALA A 54 -25.96 9.14 -36.97
N GLY A 55 -27.28 9.00 -36.82
CA GLY A 55 -27.88 7.70 -36.56
C GLY A 55 -27.83 6.83 -37.80
N LEU A 56 -27.42 5.57 -37.63
CA LEU A 56 -27.77 4.40 -38.44
C LEU A 56 -27.39 3.14 -37.63
N PRO A 57 -28.25 2.11 -37.54
CA PRO A 57 -27.99 0.92 -36.74
C PRO A 57 -27.17 -0.08 -37.56
N GLY A 58 -25.95 -0.34 -37.11
CA GLY A 58 -25.07 -1.33 -37.71
C GLY A 58 -24.22 -1.96 -36.61
N HIS A 59 -24.41 -3.25 -36.40
CA HIS A 59 -23.57 -4.08 -35.55
C HIS A 59 -22.11 -3.98 -36.03
N CYS A 60 -21.26 -3.27 -35.30
CA CYS A 60 -19.81 -3.30 -35.49
C CYS A 60 -19.21 -4.24 -34.45
N GLY A 61 -18.92 -5.46 -34.92
CA GLY A 61 -18.16 -6.46 -34.19
C GLY A 61 -16.85 -5.88 -33.68
N GLY A 62 -16.61 -6.11 -32.39
CA GLY A 62 -15.35 -5.79 -31.74
C GLY A 62 -14.19 -6.39 -32.52
N LEU A 63 -13.24 -5.53 -32.86
CA LEU A 63 -11.93 -5.91 -33.37
C LEU A 63 -11.23 -6.72 -32.28
N ALA A 64 -11.35 -8.04 -32.37
CA ALA A 64 -10.55 -8.97 -31.61
C ALA A 64 -9.09 -8.79 -32.04
N PHE A 65 -8.29 -8.25 -31.12
CA PHE A 65 -6.83 -8.23 -31.21
C PHE A 65 -6.34 -9.68 -31.06
N GLY A 66 -6.45 -10.45 -32.14
CA GLY A 66 -6.03 -11.85 -32.21
C GLY A 66 -4.52 -11.97 -32.37
N GLY A 67 -3.79 -11.86 -31.26
CA GLY A 67 -2.43 -12.38 -31.19
C GLY A 67 -2.45 -13.91 -31.16
N PRO A 68 -1.61 -14.62 -31.95
CA PRO A 68 -1.56 -16.07 -31.94
C PRO A 68 -0.79 -16.54 -30.70
N GLY A 69 -1.48 -16.64 -29.57
CA GLY A 69 -0.98 -17.20 -28.33
C GLY A 69 -1.83 -18.40 -27.92
N GLY A 70 -1.39 -19.60 -28.26
CA GLY A 70 -2.03 -20.85 -27.85
C GLY A 70 -2.11 -20.99 -26.33
N GLY A 71 -3.31 -20.83 -25.78
CA GLY A 71 -3.67 -21.24 -24.43
C GLY A 71 -4.84 -22.20 -24.54
N GLY A 72 -4.68 -23.43 -24.05
CA GLY A 72 -5.56 -24.56 -24.31
C GLY A 72 -7.05 -24.27 -24.12
N VAL A 73 -7.86 -24.87 -25.00
CA VAL A 73 -9.34 -24.91 -24.94
C VAL A 73 -9.82 -25.57 -23.63
N TYR A 74 -8.95 -26.34 -22.98
CA TYR A 74 -9.22 -27.03 -21.73
C TYR A 74 -9.05 -26.13 -20.49
N PRO A 75 -9.96 -26.24 -19.51
CA PRO A 75 -9.81 -25.55 -18.23
C PRO A 75 -8.57 -26.01 -17.46
N SER A 76 -8.00 -25.10 -16.66
CA SER A 76 -6.89 -25.44 -15.76
C SER A 76 -7.37 -26.29 -14.59
N GLN A 77 -6.52 -27.18 -14.05
CA GLN A 77 -6.84 -27.96 -12.84
C GLN A 77 -7.33 -27.08 -11.69
N LYS A 78 -6.71 -25.91 -11.46
CA LYS A 78 -7.14 -24.96 -10.42
C LYS A 78 -8.56 -24.43 -10.65
N GLN A 79 -8.96 -24.27 -11.90
CA GLN A 79 -10.29 -23.80 -12.27
C GLN A 79 -11.33 -24.91 -12.03
N ILE A 80 -10.98 -26.16 -12.35
CA ILE A 80 -11.81 -27.35 -12.09
C ILE A 80 -11.99 -27.55 -10.58
N ASP A 81 -10.89 -27.56 -9.81
CA ASP A 81 -10.93 -27.72 -8.36
C ASP A 81 -11.78 -26.61 -7.71
N PHE A 82 -11.66 -25.38 -8.21
CA PHE A 82 -12.45 -24.26 -7.72
C PHE A 82 -13.94 -24.38 -8.08
N ALA A 83 -14.26 -24.76 -9.32
CA ALA A 83 -15.64 -25.02 -9.73
C ALA A 83 -16.29 -26.13 -8.90
N ASN A 84 -15.56 -27.22 -8.63
CA ASN A 84 -16.03 -28.30 -7.75
C ASN A 84 -16.28 -27.78 -6.32
N SER A 85 -15.37 -26.98 -5.77
CA SER A 85 -15.55 -26.41 -4.43
C SER A 85 -16.79 -25.51 -4.33
N LEU A 86 -17.09 -24.75 -5.38
CA LEU A 86 -18.29 -23.91 -5.47
C LEU A 86 -19.56 -24.74 -5.65
N ALA A 87 -19.50 -25.78 -6.48
CA ALA A 87 -20.62 -26.67 -6.72
C ALA A 87 -20.99 -27.42 -5.43
N GLU A 88 -20.00 -27.94 -4.69
CA GLU A 88 -20.20 -28.58 -3.38
C GLU A 88 -20.82 -27.61 -2.37
N GLU A 89 -20.32 -26.37 -2.28
CA GLU A 89 -20.88 -25.34 -1.39
C GLU A 89 -22.34 -25.02 -1.71
N ASN A 90 -22.71 -25.05 -2.99
CA ASN A 90 -24.07 -24.81 -3.47
C ASN A 90 -24.93 -26.09 -3.57
N GLY A 91 -24.41 -27.26 -3.18
CA GLY A 91 -25.12 -28.54 -3.17
C GLY A 91 -25.39 -29.15 -4.54
N MET A 92 -24.57 -28.83 -5.54
CA MET A 92 -24.68 -29.36 -6.91
C MET A 92 -23.37 -29.99 -7.40
N ALA A 93 -23.42 -30.76 -8.49
CA ALA A 93 -22.23 -31.25 -9.18
C ALA A 93 -21.93 -30.38 -10.40
N VAL A 94 -20.66 -30.25 -10.77
CA VAL A 94 -20.28 -29.59 -12.03
C VAL A 94 -20.71 -30.47 -13.20
N PRO A 95 -21.53 -29.97 -14.15
CA PRO A 95 -21.91 -30.74 -15.33
C PRO A 95 -20.71 -31.21 -16.15
N GLU A 96 -20.67 -32.50 -16.54
CA GLU A 96 -19.50 -33.13 -17.18
C GLU A 96 -19.02 -32.41 -18.44
N GLY A 97 -19.94 -31.86 -19.24
CA GLY A 97 -19.62 -31.13 -20.48
C GLY A 97 -18.95 -29.76 -20.29
N LEU A 98 -18.87 -29.24 -19.05
CA LEU A 98 -18.17 -27.99 -18.74
C LEU A 98 -16.66 -28.20 -18.52
N LEU A 99 -16.24 -29.45 -18.27
CA LEU A 99 -14.83 -29.77 -18.02
C LEU A 99 -13.98 -29.76 -19.30
N GLU A 100 -14.61 -29.73 -20.46
CA GLU A 100 -13.96 -29.71 -21.78
C GLU A 100 -13.70 -28.29 -22.31
N ASP A 101 -14.44 -27.29 -21.80
CA ASP A 101 -14.40 -25.92 -22.30
C ASP A 101 -14.12 -24.93 -21.16
N ARG A 102 -12.95 -24.31 -21.23
CA ARG A 102 -12.49 -23.32 -20.25
C ARG A 102 -13.46 -22.14 -20.08
N TYR A 103 -14.08 -21.68 -21.16
CA TYR A 103 -14.94 -20.50 -21.12
C TYR A 103 -16.25 -20.82 -20.44
N LYS A 104 -16.88 -21.93 -20.83
CA LYS A 104 -18.13 -22.37 -20.20
C LYS A 104 -17.94 -22.67 -18.71
N LEU A 105 -16.81 -23.28 -18.32
CA LEU A 105 -16.49 -23.48 -16.90
C LEU A 105 -16.31 -22.16 -16.15
N SER A 106 -15.76 -21.13 -16.81
CA SER A 106 -15.64 -19.79 -16.22
C SER A 106 -17.02 -19.14 -16.02
N ASP A 107 -17.90 -19.23 -17.01
CA ASP A 107 -19.26 -18.71 -16.92
C ASP A 107 -20.03 -19.39 -15.78
N PHE A 108 -19.89 -20.72 -15.64
CA PHE A 108 -20.43 -21.46 -14.51
C PHE A 108 -19.87 -20.96 -13.17
N ILE A 109 -18.56 -20.76 -13.06
CA ILE A 109 -17.93 -20.21 -11.84
C ILE A 109 -18.51 -18.83 -11.49
N ASP A 110 -18.71 -17.96 -12.49
CA ASP A 110 -19.24 -16.62 -12.28
C ASP A 110 -20.71 -16.63 -11.82
N GLU A 111 -21.53 -17.54 -12.37
CA GLU A 111 -22.90 -17.79 -11.91
C GLU A 111 -22.93 -18.29 -10.46
N GLN A 112 -22.10 -19.28 -10.12
CA GLN A 112 -22.03 -19.82 -8.76
C GLN A 112 -21.49 -18.80 -7.75
N LEU A 113 -20.53 -17.96 -8.16
CA LEU A 113 -20.01 -16.86 -7.34
C LEU A 113 -21.05 -15.77 -7.09
N ALA A 114 -22.01 -15.58 -8.00
CA ALA A 114 -23.11 -14.63 -7.81
C ALA A 114 -24.11 -15.10 -6.74
N LEU A 115 -24.22 -16.41 -6.53
CA LEU A 115 -25.09 -16.99 -5.49
C LEU A 115 -24.46 -16.94 -4.08
N ARG A 116 -23.13 -16.78 -4.00
CA ARG A 116 -22.44 -16.71 -2.71
C ARG A 116 -22.78 -15.42 -1.97
N ARG A 117 -23.06 -15.59 -0.67
CA ARG A 117 -23.24 -14.48 0.26
C ARG A 117 -21.94 -13.70 0.45
N PRO A 118 -22.03 -12.42 0.85
CA PRO A 118 -20.85 -11.65 1.26
C PRO A 118 -20.09 -12.36 2.37
N SER A 119 -18.76 -12.22 2.37
CA SER A 119 -17.94 -12.80 3.44
C SER A 119 -18.18 -12.09 4.78
N GLU A 120 -18.00 -12.79 5.90
CA GLU A 120 -18.12 -12.20 7.24
C GLU A 120 -17.25 -10.96 7.44
N ARG A 121 -16.04 -10.95 6.86
CA ARG A 121 -15.14 -9.79 6.91
C ARG A 121 -15.70 -8.59 6.14
N GLN A 122 -16.36 -8.83 5.01
CA GLN A 122 -17.00 -7.76 4.24
C GLN A 122 -18.20 -7.21 5.01
N LEU A 123 -19.04 -8.07 5.60
CA LEU A 123 -20.17 -7.65 6.43
C LEU A 123 -19.71 -6.83 7.63
N ALA A 124 -18.73 -7.32 8.39
CA ALA A 124 -18.19 -6.58 9.55
C ALA A 124 -17.59 -5.21 9.14
N PHE A 125 -16.99 -5.13 7.96
CA PHE A 125 -16.46 -3.87 7.44
C PHE A 125 -17.58 -2.91 7.02
N ALA A 126 -18.60 -3.41 6.31
CA ALA A 126 -19.78 -2.66 5.92
C ALA A 126 -20.56 -2.16 7.15
N GLU A 127 -20.73 -2.98 8.19
CA GLU A 127 -21.37 -2.59 9.45
C GLU A 127 -20.59 -1.49 10.17
N ARG A 128 -19.25 -1.60 10.21
CA ARG A 128 -18.41 -0.53 10.78
C ARG A 128 -18.56 0.78 10.00
N LEU A 129 -18.68 0.68 8.68
CA LEU A 129 -18.88 1.83 7.80
C LEU A 129 -20.26 2.46 8.00
N ALA A 130 -21.29 1.64 8.12
CA ALA A 130 -22.66 2.03 8.44
C ALA A 130 -22.72 2.80 9.77
N ALA A 131 -22.12 2.22 10.83
CA ALA A 131 -22.04 2.85 12.14
C ALA A 131 -21.30 4.18 12.13
N ALA A 132 -20.22 4.30 11.35
CA ALA A 132 -19.43 5.52 11.26
C ALA A 132 -20.11 6.63 10.44
N THR A 133 -20.84 6.26 9.39
CA THR A 133 -21.56 7.21 8.51
C THR A 133 -22.97 7.53 8.99
N GLY A 134 -23.49 6.77 9.96
CA GLY A 134 -24.87 6.86 10.42
C GLY A 134 -25.89 6.41 9.37
N LYS A 135 -25.46 5.62 8.37
CA LYS A 135 -26.33 5.07 7.32
C LYS A 135 -26.53 3.59 7.58
N ASP A 136 -27.78 3.15 7.64
CA ASP A 136 -28.08 1.72 7.77
C ASP A 136 -27.73 0.96 6.48
N MET A 137 -27.21 -0.25 6.67
CA MET A 137 -26.90 -1.14 5.56
C MET A 137 -28.20 -1.76 5.02
N PRO A 138 -28.46 -1.71 3.70
CA PRO A 138 -29.68 -2.29 3.13
C PRO A 138 -29.74 -3.80 3.33
N ALA A 139 -30.93 -4.35 3.56
CA ALA A 139 -31.14 -5.78 3.85
C ALA A 139 -30.62 -6.70 2.73
N GLU A 140 -30.65 -6.22 1.49
CA GLU A 140 -30.19 -6.87 0.28
C GLU A 140 -28.66 -7.02 0.28
N ALA A 141 -27.93 -6.06 0.85
CA ALA A 141 -26.47 -6.12 0.95
C ALA A 141 -25.97 -7.20 1.92
N TYR A 142 -26.83 -7.71 2.82
CA TYR A 142 -26.49 -8.87 3.65
C TYR A 142 -26.53 -10.19 2.87
N LYS A 143 -27.26 -10.22 1.75
CA LYS A 143 -27.48 -11.42 0.93
C LYS A 143 -26.63 -11.42 -0.32
N ASP A 144 -26.44 -10.26 -0.95
CA ASP A 144 -25.69 -10.10 -2.20
C ASP A 144 -24.31 -9.47 -1.95
N ARG A 145 -23.25 -10.21 -2.33
CA ARG A 145 -21.85 -9.78 -2.24
C ARG A 145 -21.57 -8.52 -3.07
N LYS A 146 -22.20 -8.36 -4.23
CA LYS A 146 -21.99 -7.19 -5.11
C LYS A 146 -22.58 -5.94 -4.47
N LEU A 147 -23.80 -6.02 -3.93
CA LEU A 147 -24.43 -4.90 -3.22
C LEU A 147 -23.65 -4.53 -1.95
N CYS A 148 -23.15 -5.52 -1.20
CA CYS A 148 -22.25 -5.28 -0.07
C CYS A 148 -20.99 -4.52 -0.49
N SER A 149 -20.35 -4.95 -1.59
CA SER A 149 -19.16 -4.26 -2.12
C SER A 149 -19.46 -2.84 -2.57
N GLN A 150 -20.58 -2.61 -3.27
CA GLN A 150 -20.98 -1.27 -3.71
C GLN A 150 -21.21 -0.34 -2.52
N PHE A 151 -21.90 -0.81 -1.47
CA PHE A 151 -22.07 -0.06 -0.23
C PHE A 151 -20.73 0.31 0.43
N ILE A 152 -19.79 -0.65 0.44
CA ILE A 152 -18.43 -0.42 0.94
C ILE A 152 -17.73 0.66 0.11
N ASP A 153 -17.75 0.55 -1.21
CA ASP A 153 -17.08 1.49 -2.12
C ASP A 153 -17.65 2.91 -2.01
N GLU A 154 -18.98 3.04 -1.89
CA GLU A 154 -19.66 4.33 -1.68
C GLU A 154 -19.28 4.98 -0.34
N GLY A 155 -19.27 4.22 0.75
CA GLY A 155 -18.86 4.78 2.04
C GLY A 155 -17.37 5.09 2.10
N ILE A 156 -16.52 4.36 1.36
CA ILE A 156 -15.11 4.75 1.15
C ILE A 156 -15.02 6.08 0.42
N ALA A 157 -15.78 6.25 -0.67
CA ALA A 157 -15.81 7.51 -1.42
C ALA A 157 -16.31 8.69 -0.59
N ALA A 158 -17.20 8.46 0.37
CA ALA A 158 -17.69 9.48 1.30
C ALA A 158 -16.63 9.98 2.30
N GLY A 159 -15.49 9.28 2.45
CA GLY A 159 -14.34 9.75 3.25
C GLY A 159 -14.59 9.85 4.76
N GLN A 160 -15.62 9.18 5.27
CA GLN A 160 -16.05 9.21 6.67
C GLN A 160 -15.73 7.90 7.40
N LEU A 161 -14.67 7.20 6.98
CA LEU A 161 -14.26 5.99 7.69
C LEU A 161 -13.46 6.33 8.93
N PRO A 162 -13.67 5.58 10.02
CA PRO A 162 -12.73 5.58 11.12
C PRO A 162 -11.40 4.97 10.63
N PRO A 163 -10.26 5.50 11.09
CA PRO A 163 -8.93 4.97 10.76
C PRO A 163 -8.79 3.48 11.13
N SER A 164 -7.91 2.79 10.42
CA SER A 164 -7.48 1.45 10.80
C SER A 164 -6.78 1.48 12.16
N GLN A 165 -6.92 0.42 12.96
CA GLN A 165 -6.22 0.32 14.25
C GLN A 165 -4.70 0.40 14.08
N LYS A 166 -4.16 -0.10 12.95
CA LYS A 166 -2.74 0.05 12.61
C LYS A 166 -2.35 1.49 12.28
N GLN A 167 -3.24 2.25 11.64
CA GLN A 167 -3.00 3.66 11.35
C GLN A 167 -2.96 4.48 12.64
N VAL A 168 -3.93 4.26 13.54
CA VAL A 168 -3.97 4.94 14.84
C VAL A 168 -2.73 4.62 15.67
N ALA A 169 -2.38 3.35 15.83
CA ALA A 169 -1.19 2.95 16.60
C ALA A 169 0.12 3.53 16.02
N PHE A 170 0.20 3.67 14.69
CA PHE A 170 1.33 4.32 14.04
C PHE A 170 1.34 5.83 14.29
N ALA A 171 0.19 6.48 14.20
CA ALA A 171 0.04 7.90 14.48
C ALA A 171 0.39 8.22 15.95
N GLU A 172 -0.06 7.41 16.91
CA GLU A 172 0.28 7.53 18.34
C GLU A 172 1.79 7.39 18.60
N ARG A 173 2.44 6.43 17.92
CA ARG A 173 3.89 6.28 18.00
C ARG A 173 4.63 7.50 17.46
N LEU A 174 4.16 8.05 16.34
CA LEU A 174 4.75 9.27 15.75
C LEU A 174 4.52 10.50 16.62
N ALA A 175 3.34 10.62 17.21
CA ALA A 175 2.99 11.67 18.17
C ALA A 175 3.94 11.64 19.38
N ALA A 176 4.15 10.47 19.98
CA ALA A 176 5.10 10.29 21.07
C ALA A 176 6.54 10.60 20.68
N GLU A 177 6.93 10.33 19.43
CA GLU A 177 8.29 10.62 18.93
C GLU A 177 8.49 12.11 18.61
N THR A 178 7.44 12.79 18.13
CA THR A 178 7.49 14.20 17.72
C THR A 178 7.03 15.17 18.82
N ASP A 179 6.72 14.66 20.01
CA ASP A 179 6.19 15.39 21.17
C ASP A 179 4.95 16.23 20.79
N ARG A 180 4.05 15.62 20.01
CA ARG A 180 2.80 16.22 19.52
C ARG A 180 1.60 15.41 20.00
N ASP A 181 0.51 16.10 20.35
CA ASP A 181 -0.75 15.44 20.69
C ASP A 181 -1.55 15.01 19.47
N LEU A 182 -2.24 13.87 19.58
CA LEU A 182 -3.18 13.40 18.55
C LEU A 182 -4.56 14.06 18.76
N PRO A 183 -5.05 14.91 17.84
CA PRO A 183 -6.38 15.50 17.98
C PRO A 183 -7.47 14.43 17.88
N PRO A 184 -8.63 14.61 18.56
CA PRO A 184 -9.75 13.65 18.51
C PRO A 184 -10.24 13.33 17.10
N ALA A 185 -10.12 14.28 16.17
CA ALA A 185 -10.48 14.09 14.76
C ALA A 185 -9.66 12.99 14.07
N ALA A 186 -8.42 12.74 14.51
CA ALA A 186 -7.57 11.67 13.98
C ALA A 186 -8.08 10.28 14.33
N TYR A 187 -8.88 10.12 15.40
CA TYR A 187 -9.48 8.85 15.79
C TYR A 187 -10.76 8.52 15.04
N ASN A 188 -11.40 9.52 14.43
CA ASN A 188 -12.73 9.39 13.84
C ASN A 188 -12.71 9.42 12.31
N ASN A 189 -11.63 9.93 11.70
CA ASN A 189 -11.52 10.04 10.26
C ASN A 189 -10.15 9.55 9.75
N ALA A 190 -10.17 8.52 8.90
CA ALA A 190 -8.99 7.88 8.34
C ALA A 190 -8.17 8.85 7.47
N THR A 191 -8.83 9.72 6.71
CA THR A 191 -8.17 10.75 5.90
C THR A 191 -7.46 11.75 6.79
N ARG A 192 -8.13 12.27 7.83
CA ARG A 192 -7.51 13.18 8.81
C ARG A 192 -6.35 12.53 9.55
N CYS A 193 -6.47 11.26 9.91
CA CYS A 193 -5.38 10.49 10.51
C CYS A 193 -4.18 10.38 9.57
N SER A 194 -4.42 10.13 8.27
CA SER A 194 -3.36 10.03 7.27
C SER A 194 -2.67 11.36 7.04
N GLU A 195 -3.43 12.45 6.91
CA GLU A 195 -2.90 13.81 6.76
C GLU A 195 -2.01 14.18 7.94
N LEU A 196 -2.44 13.87 9.16
CA LEU A 196 -1.66 14.12 10.37
C LEU A 196 -0.38 13.28 10.42
N ILE A 197 -0.45 12.00 10.03
CA ILE A 197 0.74 11.13 9.91
C ILE A 197 1.74 11.76 8.92
N ASP A 198 1.28 12.22 7.77
CA ASP A 198 2.14 12.82 6.75
C ASP A 198 2.77 14.13 7.27
N GLU A 199 2.01 14.97 7.97
CA GLU A 199 2.53 16.18 8.60
C GLU A 199 3.61 15.86 9.65
N MET A 200 3.38 14.87 10.51
CA MET A 200 4.36 14.44 11.51
C MET A 200 5.62 13.86 10.86
N LEU A 201 5.47 13.08 9.78
CA LEU A 201 6.62 12.55 9.03
C LEU A 201 7.44 13.67 8.37
N ASP A 202 6.77 14.69 7.85
CA ASP A 202 7.43 15.85 7.25
C ASP A 202 8.16 16.71 8.30
N ALA A 203 7.61 16.79 9.52
CA ALA A 203 8.20 17.50 10.65
C ALA A 203 9.39 16.78 11.30
N ARG A 204 9.59 15.48 11.01
CA ARG A 204 10.73 14.74 11.56
C ARG A 204 12.04 15.22 10.96
N PRO A 205 13.09 15.39 11.80
CA PRO A 205 14.41 15.69 11.30
C PRO A 205 14.90 14.56 10.37
N PRO A 206 15.70 14.88 9.34
CA PRO A 206 16.34 13.89 8.49
C PRO A 206 17.22 12.95 9.34
N SER A 207 17.34 11.69 8.91
CA SER A 207 18.24 10.74 9.57
C SER A 207 19.70 11.20 9.41
N ASP A 208 20.55 10.93 10.41
CA ASP A 208 22.00 11.21 10.35
C ASP A 208 22.66 10.66 9.08
N LYS A 209 22.21 9.49 8.60
CA LYS A 209 22.70 8.92 7.33
C LYS A 209 22.27 9.72 6.12
N GLN A 210 21.04 10.27 6.13
CA GLN A 210 20.55 11.13 5.06
C GLN A 210 21.30 12.46 5.06
N LEU A 211 21.55 13.04 6.24
CA LEU A 211 22.35 14.27 6.39
C LEU A 211 23.79 14.07 5.92
N ALA A 212 24.50 13.07 6.45
CA ALA A 212 25.88 12.79 6.05
C ALA A 212 26.01 12.48 4.56
N TRP A 213 24.97 11.85 3.96
CA TRP A 213 24.93 11.62 2.53
C TRP A 213 24.66 12.91 1.73
N ALA A 214 23.76 13.77 2.21
CA ALA A 214 23.48 15.06 1.59
C ALA A 214 24.71 15.99 1.64
N GLU A 215 25.40 16.05 2.79
CA GLU A 215 26.65 16.80 2.97
C GLU A 215 27.71 16.33 1.97
N LYS A 216 27.94 15.02 1.87
CA LYS A 216 28.90 14.46 0.91
C LYS A 216 28.59 14.83 -0.54
N LEU A 217 27.31 14.85 -0.92
CA LEU A 217 26.89 15.26 -2.28
C LEU A 217 27.03 16.77 -2.48
N ALA A 218 26.74 17.57 -1.47
CA ALA A 218 26.87 19.02 -1.49
C ALA A 218 28.35 19.43 -1.63
N ASP A 219 29.24 18.82 -0.84
CA ASP A 219 30.70 19.01 -0.93
C ASP A 219 31.23 18.66 -2.32
N ALA A 220 30.78 17.53 -2.88
CA ALA A 220 31.19 17.11 -4.23
C ALA A 220 30.70 18.07 -5.33
N ALA A 221 29.58 18.76 -5.11
CA ALA A 221 29.04 19.77 -6.01
C ALA A 221 29.58 21.20 -5.73
N GLY A 222 30.37 21.40 -4.67
CA GLY A 222 30.82 22.70 -4.21
C GLY A 222 29.68 23.62 -3.71
N LEU A 223 28.60 23.03 -3.21
CA LEU A 223 27.42 23.74 -2.68
C LEU A 223 27.32 23.52 -1.17
N GLU A 224 26.86 24.53 -0.43
CA GLU A 224 26.57 24.38 1.01
C GLU A 224 25.21 23.72 1.22
N LEU A 225 25.11 22.88 2.26
CA LEU A 225 23.85 22.23 2.62
C LEU A 225 22.85 23.28 3.15
N PRO A 226 21.65 23.42 2.54
CA PRO A 226 20.65 24.38 3.00
C PRO A 226 20.15 24.06 4.43
N HIS A 227 19.99 25.09 5.28
CA HIS A 227 19.51 24.93 6.66
C HIS A 227 18.05 24.41 6.76
N ASP A 228 17.26 24.53 5.69
CA ASP A 228 15.93 23.93 5.60
C ASP A 228 15.98 22.43 5.28
N ALA A 229 17.03 21.96 4.61
CA ALA A 229 17.27 20.53 4.38
C ALA A 229 17.57 19.79 5.68
N SER A 230 18.22 20.43 6.66
CA SER A 230 18.53 19.81 7.95
C SER A 230 17.35 19.70 8.93
N ARG A 231 16.23 20.38 8.64
CA ARG A 231 15.05 20.42 9.52
C ARG A 231 13.92 19.48 9.09
N SER A 232 13.94 18.96 7.88
CA SER A 232 12.92 18.04 7.38
C SER A 232 13.51 16.95 6.50
N SER A 233 13.19 15.69 6.84
CA SER A 233 13.60 14.51 6.07
C SER A 233 13.22 14.61 4.57
N LYS A 234 12.06 15.22 4.28
CA LYS A 234 11.57 15.42 2.91
C LYS A 234 12.33 16.50 2.17
N ARG A 235 12.68 17.61 2.83
CA ARG A 235 13.52 18.67 2.26
C ARG A 235 14.93 18.16 1.96
N CYS A 236 15.53 17.41 2.89
CA CYS A 236 16.80 16.73 2.68
C CYS A 236 16.77 15.79 1.47
N SER A 237 15.71 14.97 1.36
CA SER A 237 15.56 14.03 0.25
C SER A 237 15.36 14.74 -1.09
N SER A 238 14.56 15.81 -1.13
CA SER A 238 14.37 16.62 -2.34
C SER A 238 15.66 17.31 -2.79
N PHE A 239 16.49 17.76 -1.86
CA PHE A 239 17.81 18.33 -2.16
C PHE A 239 18.74 17.28 -2.77
N ILE A 240 18.82 16.09 -2.17
CA ILE A 240 19.60 14.96 -2.70
C ILE A 240 19.13 14.60 -4.13
N ASP A 241 17.82 14.52 -4.36
CA ASP A 241 17.29 14.16 -5.68
C ASP A 241 17.53 15.27 -6.72
N ALA A 242 17.46 16.55 -6.34
CA ALA A 242 17.81 17.67 -7.21
C ALA A 242 19.29 17.66 -7.61
N LEU A 243 20.20 17.41 -6.66
CA LEU A 243 21.63 17.27 -6.94
C LEU A 243 21.89 16.09 -7.88
N ARG A 244 21.24 14.95 -7.64
CA ARG A 244 21.37 13.77 -8.50
C ARG A 244 20.82 13.97 -9.90
N ALA A 245 19.80 14.80 -10.07
CA ALA A 245 19.27 15.17 -11.37
C ALA A 245 20.19 16.16 -12.11
N ALA A 246 20.87 17.05 -11.36
CA ALA A 246 21.83 18.01 -11.90
C ALA A 246 23.16 17.36 -12.30
N THR A 247 23.59 16.30 -11.60
CA THR A 247 24.74 15.48 -12.01
C THR A 247 24.32 14.51 -13.11
N PRO A 248 24.78 14.66 -14.37
CA PRO A 248 24.50 13.67 -15.40
C PRO A 248 25.10 12.31 -15.01
N PRO A 249 24.47 11.18 -15.41
CA PRO A 249 25.04 9.86 -15.18
C PRO A 249 26.44 9.79 -15.81
N THR A 250 27.40 9.24 -15.08
CA THR A 250 28.78 9.10 -15.55
C THR A 250 28.83 8.24 -16.81
N ASP A 251 29.83 8.47 -17.67
CA ASP A 251 30.03 7.70 -18.91
C ASP A 251 30.06 6.18 -18.66
N GLU A 252 30.54 5.73 -17.50
CA GLU A 252 30.48 4.31 -17.07
C GLU A 252 29.06 3.81 -16.78
N GLN A 253 28.21 4.64 -16.17
CA GLN A 253 26.80 4.32 -15.91
C GLN A 253 25.99 4.30 -17.22
N LEU A 254 26.34 5.19 -18.16
CA LEU A 254 25.80 5.20 -19.51
C LEU A 254 26.26 3.97 -20.32
N ALA A 255 27.55 3.61 -20.23
CA ALA A 255 28.11 2.43 -20.89
C ALA A 255 27.43 1.14 -20.41
N PHE A 256 27.24 0.97 -19.09
CA PHE A 256 26.54 -0.19 -18.53
C PHE A 256 25.05 -0.27 -18.93
N ALA A 257 24.37 0.88 -19.03
CA ALA A 257 22.98 0.93 -19.49
C ALA A 257 22.82 0.56 -20.98
N VAL A 258 23.78 0.96 -21.82
CA VAL A 258 23.85 0.57 -23.24
C VAL A 258 24.13 -0.93 -23.37
N GLU A 259 25.03 -1.47 -22.55
CA GLU A 259 25.38 -2.91 -22.53
C GLU A 259 24.20 -3.78 -22.06
N ALA A 260 23.42 -3.31 -21.08
CA ALA A 260 22.21 -3.99 -20.60
C ALA A 260 21.01 -3.89 -21.56
N GLY A 261 20.98 -2.90 -22.45
CA GLY A 261 19.93 -2.70 -23.46
C GLY A 261 20.21 -3.30 -24.85
N GLY A 262 21.48 -3.63 -25.14
CA GLY A 262 21.97 -4.03 -26.47
C GLY A 262 21.78 -5.51 -26.86
N GLY A 263 20.93 -6.26 -26.16
CA GLY A 263 20.69 -7.68 -26.42
C GLY A 263 19.51 -7.96 -27.36
N ARG A 264 19.50 -7.41 -28.59
CA ARG A 264 18.63 -7.92 -29.66
C ARG A 264 19.31 -7.78 -31.01
N GLN A 265 20.18 -8.74 -31.28
CA GLN A 265 20.80 -8.94 -32.58
C GLN A 265 19.69 -9.30 -33.58
N LEU A 266 19.23 -8.32 -34.35
CA LEU A 266 18.39 -8.56 -35.52
C LEU A 266 19.25 -9.30 -36.54
N GLY A 267 18.99 -10.59 -36.70
CA GLY A 267 19.60 -11.40 -37.76
C GLY A 267 19.24 -10.79 -39.12
N ALA A 268 20.26 -10.38 -39.87
CA ALA A 268 20.10 -10.00 -41.26
C ALA A 268 19.75 -11.25 -42.07
N PRO A 269 18.71 -11.22 -42.92
CA PRO A 269 18.42 -12.33 -43.82
C PRO A 269 19.51 -12.42 -44.91
N ARG A 270 19.99 -13.63 -45.15
CA ARG A 270 20.79 -14.00 -46.32
C ARG A 270 19.88 -14.30 -47.50
#